data_AF-A0A535Q7G2-F1
#
_entry.id   AF-A0A535Q7G2-F1
#
_cell.length_a   1.000
_cell.length_b   1.000
_cell.length_c   1.000
_cell.angle_alpha   90.00
_cell.angle_beta   90.00
_cell.angle_gamma   90.00
#
_symmetry.space_group_name_H-M   'P 1'
#
loop_
_entity.id
_entity.type
_entity.pdbx_description
1 polymer ?
#
loop_
_entity_poly.entity_id
_entity_poly.type
_entity_poly.pdbx_seq_one_letter_code
_entity_poly.pdbx_strand_id
1 'polypeptide(L)'
;MRMVLRATTIFLTAASGLALAACGGTASPTSNGAAASPSQAALIHTQSMKVGSSTMTVLKNAKGLTLYYFTPDTSSTVACTGACATNWPPLLSTGDTPTSSPSLPGQLTVMNGTNGKQVVYNGHPLYTYAKDGDSGDAYGQGIGGKWFVATPDLAAAAAANAGSGGYTPSY
;
A
#
# COMPACT_ATOMS: atom_id res chain seq x y z
N MET A 1 -8.84 12.19 48.45
CA MET A 1 -7.81 12.17 49.52
C MET A 1 -7.50 10.71 49.83
N ARG A 2 -6.22 10.36 50.05
CA ARG A 2 -5.61 9.02 50.21
C ARG A 2 -5.16 8.40 48.87
N MET A 3 -3.93 7.95 48.64
CA MET A 3 -2.66 7.99 49.37
C MET A 3 -1.56 7.65 48.35
N VAL A 4 -0.43 8.38 48.37
CA VAL A 4 0.76 8.15 47.53
C VAL A 4 1.53 6.94 48.07
N LEU A 5 2.07 6.07 47.19
CA LEU A 5 3.23 5.26 47.56
C LEU A 5 4.21 5.13 46.38
N ARG A 6 5.41 5.68 46.59
CA ARG A 6 6.60 5.58 45.75
C ARG A 6 7.31 4.26 46.07
N ALA A 7 7.85 3.59 45.07
CA ALA A 7 8.89 2.57 45.28
C ALA A 7 10.01 2.78 44.25
N THR A 8 11.11 3.34 44.74
CA THR A 8 12.39 3.52 44.06
C THR A 8 13.24 2.28 44.38
N THR A 9 13.84 1.63 43.38
CA THR A 9 14.86 0.59 43.62
C THR A 9 16.16 0.98 42.92
N ILE A 10 17.23 0.90 43.71
CA ILE A 10 18.58 1.44 43.52
C ILE A 10 19.56 0.27 43.22
N PHE A 11 20.29 0.41 42.11
CA PHE A 11 21.74 0.18 41.87
C PHE A 11 22.52 -1.15 42.14
N LEU A 12 23.59 -1.27 41.32
CA LEU A 12 24.88 -2.01 41.42
C LEU A 12 24.82 -3.51 41.05
N THR A 13 25.72 -4.09 40.22
CA THR A 13 27.19 -3.99 40.18
C THR A 13 27.81 -4.28 38.80
N ALA A 14 28.97 -3.67 38.57
CA ALA A 14 29.89 -3.87 37.44
C ALA A 14 30.71 -5.17 37.51
N ALA A 15 31.19 -5.66 36.37
CA ALA A 15 32.38 -6.49 36.27
C ALA A 15 33.10 -6.23 34.93
N SER A 16 34.30 -5.63 35.03
CA SER A 16 35.26 -5.45 33.94
C SER A 16 36.12 -6.70 33.75
N GLY A 17 36.46 -7.02 32.50
CA GLY A 17 37.48 -8.02 32.15
C GLY A 17 38.24 -7.63 30.87
N LEU A 18 39.51 -7.23 31.05
CA LEU A 18 40.57 -7.00 30.04
C LEU A 18 40.84 -8.29 29.23
N ALA A 19 40.85 -8.27 27.89
CA ALA A 19 41.95 -7.92 26.96
C ALA A 19 42.56 -9.17 26.29
N LEU A 20 42.71 -9.11 24.96
CA LEU A 20 43.81 -9.70 24.18
C LEU A 20 43.77 -9.10 22.77
N ALA A 21 44.84 -8.40 22.41
CA ALA A 21 45.10 -7.90 21.08
C ALA A 21 45.56 -9.06 20.17
N ALA A 22 45.00 -9.14 18.96
CA ALA A 22 45.56 -9.92 17.86
C ALA A 22 45.55 -9.05 16.60
N CYS A 23 46.74 -8.65 16.15
CA CYS A 23 46.97 -8.13 14.80
C CYS A 23 47.09 -9.31 13.83
N GLY A 24 46.52 -9.15 12.63
CA GLY A 24 46.92 -9.92 11.46
C GLY A 24 45.75 -10.40 10.61
N GLY A 25 45.59 -9.81 9.42
CA GLY A 25 44.73 -10.36 8.37
C GLY A 25 44.01 -9.32 7.55
N THR A 26 44.70 -8.73 6.58
CA THR A 26 44.08 -8.02 5.46
C THR A 26 43.26 -9.02 4.65
N ALA A 27 41.96 -9.08 4.88
CA ALA A 27 41.01 -9.73 3.99
C ALA A 27 39.92 -8.73 3.66
N SER A 28 40.02 -8.15 2.48
CA SER A 28 38.94 -7.39 1.85
C SER A 28 37.65 -8.21 1.97
N PRO A 29 36.53 -7.66 2.46
CA PRO A 29 35.26 -8.28 2.16
C PRO A 29 35.04 -8.06 0.66
N THR A 30 35.37 -9.07 -0.13
CA THR A 30 34.71 -9.29 -1.41
C THR A 30 33.24 -9.25 -1.08
N SER A 31 32.61 -8.12 -1.39
CA SER A 31 31.17 -7.96 -1.26
C SER A 31 30.59 -8.87 -2.32
N ASN A 32 30.38 -10.13 -1.97
CA ASN A 32 29.63 -11.08 -2.75
C ASN A 32 28.34 -10.36 -3.11
N GLY A 33 28.14 -10.12 -4.41
CA GLY A 33 26.91 -9.57 -4.93
C GLY A 33 25.78 -10.38 -4.33
N ALA A 34 25.01 -9.73 -3.46
CA ALA A 34 23.76 -10.28 -2.97
C ALA A 34 22.97 -10.63 -4.21
N ALA A 35 22.80 -11.93 -4.47
CA ALA A 35 21.90 -12.40 -5.50
C ALA A 35 20.58 -11.67 -5.27
N ALA A 36 20.17 -10.85 -6.24
CA ALA A 36 18.94 -10.11 -6.17
C ALA A 36 17.83 -11.13 -5.91
N SER A 37 17.27 -11.10 -4.70
CA SER A 37 16.05 -11.83 -4.43
C SER A 37 15.03 -11.35 -5.46
N PRO A 38 14.25 -12.25 -6.10
CA PRO A 38 13.29 -11.83 -7.11
C PRO A 38 12.39 -10.77 -6.48
N SER A 39 12.41 -9.57 -7.05
CA SER A 39 11.56 -8.46 -6.64
C SER A 39 10.11 -8.94 -6.71
N GLN A 40 9.50 -9.23 -5.57
CA GLN A 40 8.15 -9.77 -5.53
C GLN A 40 7.19 -8.69 -6.00
N ALA A 41 6.60 -8.91 -7.17
CA ALA A 41 5.54 -8.07 -7.70
C ALA A 41 4.33 -8.10 -6.75
N ALA A 42 3.50 -7.06 -6.83
CA ALA A 42 2.36 -6.93 -5.93
C ALA A 42 1.31 -7.99 -6.30
N LEU A 43 0.78 -8.69 -5.28
CA LEU A 43 -0.30 -9.67 -5.43
C LEU A 43 -1.62 -9.08 -4.93
N ILE A 44 -2.66 -9.23 -5.75
CA ILE A 44 -4.03 -8.80 -5.45
C ILE A 44 -4.94 -10.01 -5.27
N HIS A 45 -5.82 -9.93 -4.29
CA HIS A 45 -6.87 -10.90 -4.02
C HIS A 45 -8.25 -10.26 -4.17
N THR A 46 -9.28 -11.10 -4.21
CA THR A 46 -10.68 -10.66 -4.15
C THR A 46 -11.37 -11.24 -2.93
N GLN A 47 -12.26 -10.48 -2.30
CA GLN A 47 -13.09 -10.99 -1.21
C GLN A 47 -14.48 -10.37 -1.24
N SER A 48 -15.52 -11.18 -1.07
CA SER A 48 -16.88 -10.70 -0.82
C SER A 48 -17.01 -10.23 0.63
N MET A 49 -17.43 -8.99 0.83
CA MET A 49 -17.62 -8.42 2.16
C MET A 49 -18.68 -7.31 2.15
N LYS A 50 -19.11 -6.90 3.34
CA LYS A 50 -20.02 -5.76 3.50
C LYS A 50 -19.24 -4.45 3.41
N VAL A 51 -19.63 -3.59 2.50
CA VAL A 51 -19.12 -2.23 2.34
C VAL A 51 -20.30 -1.27 2.51
N GLY A 52 -20.32 -0.52 3.60
CA GLY A 52 -21.50 0.25 3.99
C GLY A 52 -22.69 -0.69 4.25
N SER A 53 -23.80 -0.50 3.53
CA SER A 53 -25.00 -1.34 3.61
C SER A 53 -25.04 -2.49 2.59
N SER A 54 -24.09 -2.57 1.67
CA SER A 54 -24.13 -3.48 0.53
C SER A 54 -23.06 -4.57 0.64
N THR A 55 -23.36 -5.78 0.17
CA THR A 55 -22.36 -6.84 0.00
C THR A 55 -21.81 -6.79 -1.42
N MET A 56 -20.49 -6.77 -1.54
CA MET A 56 -19.80 -6.70 -2.84
C MET A 56 -18.44 -7.39 -2.78
N THR A 57 -17.93 -7.79 -3.94
CA THR A 57 -16.56 -8.31 -4.08
C THR A 57 -15.59 -7.15 -4.23
N VAL A 58 -14.58 -7.10 -3.37
CA VAL A 58 -13.59 -6.03 -3.33
C VAL A 58 -12.20 -6.55 -3.68
N LEU A 59 -11.34 -5.68 -4.19
CA LEU A 59 -9.92 -5.96 -4.36
C LEU A 59 -9.16 -5.76 -3.05
N LYS A 60 -8.17 -6.60 -2.81
CA LYS A 60 -7.34 -6.59 -1.61
C LYS A 60 -5.88 -6.78 -1.94
N ASN A 61 -4.99 -6.20 -1.13
CA ASN A 61 -3.57 -6.52 -1.24
C ASN A 61 -3.23 -7.88 -0.58
N ALA A 62 -1.98 -8.30 -0.71
CA ALA A 62 -1.45 -9.53 -0.10
C ALA A 62 -1.57 -9.59 1.45
N LYS A 63 -1.77 -8.45 2.12
CA LYS A 63 -2.00 -8.37 3.58
C LYS A 63 -3.49 -8.45 3.95
N GLY A 64 -4.38 -8.54 2.97
CA GLY A 64 -5.83 -8.61 3.19
C GLY A 64 -6.51 -7.24 3.39
N LEU A 65 -5.79 -6.13 3.23
CA LEU A 65 -6.36 -4.79 3.31
C LEU A 65 -7.10 -4.43 2.03
N THR A 66 -8.23 -3.74 2.19
CA THR A 66 -9.07 -3.26 1.09
C THR A 66 -8.32 -2.24 0.24
N LEU A 67 -8.46 -2.38 -1.09
CA LEU A 67 -7.89 -1.45 -2.06
C LEU A 67 -8.92 -0.43 -2.52
N TYR A 68 -8.43 0.79 -2.73
CA TYR A 68 -9.21 1.96 -3.10
C TYR A 68 -8.64 2.62 -4.35
N TYR A 69 -9.51 3.37 -5.03
CA TYR A 69 -9.11 4.32 -6.06
C TYR A 69 -9.61 5.73 -5.73
N PHE A 70 -8.90 6.73 -6.27
CA PHE A 70 -9.19 8.14 -6.08
C PHE A 70 -9.71 8.73 -7.39
N THR A 71 -10.96 9.18 -7.40
CA THR A 71 -11.61 9.68 -8.64
C THR A 71 -10.90 10.84 -9.36
N PRO A 72 -10.12 11.72 -8.69
CA PRO A 72 -9.30 12.71 -9.39
C PRO A 72 -8.03 12.16 -10.06
N ASP A 73 -7.63 10.93 -9.76
CA ASP A 73 -6.52 10.29 -10.47
C ASP A 73 -6.96 9.90 -11.90
N THR A 74 -5.97 9.81 -12.79
CA THR A 74 -6.14 9.28 -14.15
C THR A 74 -5.11 8.18 -14.41
N SER A 75 -5.20 7.55 -15.59
CA SER A 75 -4.24 6.52 -16.00
C SER A 75 -2.79 7.00 -16.12
N SER A 76 -2.56 8.31 -16.15
CA SER A 76 -1.22 8.91 -16.28
C SER A 76 -0.90 9.96 -15.22
N THR A 77 -1.85 10.30 -14.35
CA THR A 77 -1.70 11.38 -13.36
C THR A 77 -2.15 10.93 -11.98
N VAL A 78 -1.26 11.10 -11.00
CA VAL A 78 -1.54 10.86 -9.58
C VAL A 78 -1.76 12.20 -8.88
N ALA A 79 -3.00 12.48 -8.50
CA ALA A 79 -3.38 13.64 -7.70
C ALA A 79 -3.09 13.43 -6.20
N CYS A 80 -3.22 12.20 -5.70
CA CYS A 80 -2.95 11.91 -4.29
C CYS A 80 -1.45 11.80 -3.99
N THR A 81 -0.85 12.88 -3.49
CA THR A 81 0.57 12.96 -3.12
C THR A 81 0.77 13.60 -1.74
N GLY A 82 1.99 13.52 -1.19
CA GLY A 82 2.32 14.14 0.10
C GLY A 82 1.43 13.64 1.24
N ALA A 83 0.80 14.55 1.98
CA ALA A 83 -0.09 14.20 3.10
C ALA A 83 -1.28 13.34 2.66
N CYS A 84 -1.74 13.47 1.41
CA CYS A 84 -2.76 12.58 0.87
C CYS A 84 -2.25 11.13 0.88
N ALA A 85 -1.06 10.90 0.33
CA ALA A 85 -0.43 9.58 0.27
C ALA A 85 -0.04 9.04 1.66
N THR A 86 0.04 9.88 2.69
CA THR A 86 0.18 9.42 4.08
C THR A 86 -1.12 8.81 4.61
N ASN A 87 -2.27 9.45 4.34
CA ASN A 87 -3.58 8.94 4.75
C ASN A 87 -4.10 7.83 3.84
N TRP A 88 -3.65 7.82 2.59
CA TRP A 88 -3.98 6.86 1.55
C TRP A 88 -2.69 6.27 0.98
N PRO A 89 -2.04 5.33 1.70
CA PRO A 89 -0.79 4.75 1.24
C PRO A 89 -0.93 4.12 -0.15
N PRO A 90 -0.08 4.51 -1.12
CA PRO A 90 -0.03 3.89 -2.45
C PRO A 90 0.29 2.41 -2.36
N LEU A 91 -0.38 1.57 -3.16
CA LEU A 91 0.01 0.18 -3.34
C LEU A 91 1.26 0.13 -4.23
N LEU A 92 2.43 0.04 -3.63
CA LEU A 92 3.70 -0.02 -4.36
C LEU A 92 4.05 -1.44 -4.79
N SER A 93 4.70 -1.56 -5.95
CA SER A 93 5.26 -2.81 -6.45
C SER A 93 6.77 -2.74 -6.60
N THR A 94 7.46 -3.84 -6.31
CA THR A 94 8.91 -3.96 -6.56
C THR A 94 9.22 -4.54 -7.94
N GLY A 95 8.24 -5.22 -8.56
CA GLY A 95 8.33 -5.76 -9.92
C GLY A 95 7.47 -4.98 -10.92
N ASP A 96 7.58 -5.33 -12.20
CA ASP A 96 6.83 -4.68 -13.28
C ASP A 96 5.49 -5.35 -13.59
N THR A 97 5.30 -6.59 -13.12
CA THR A 97 4.13 -7.42 -13.45
C THR A 97 3.37 -7.78 -12.18
N PRO A 98 2.49 -6.89 -11.67
CA PRO A 98 1.58 -7.23 -10.59
C PRO A 98 0.65 -8.37 -11.03
N THR A 99 0.28 -9.21 -10.07
CA THR A 99 -0.52 -10.42 -10.31
C THR A 99 -1.77 -10.40 -9.45
N SER A 100 -2.73 -11.24 -9.81
CA SER A 100 -3.93 -11.44 -9.01
C SER A 100 -4.29 -12.91 -8.88
N SER A 101 -4.94 -13.26 -7.77
CA SER A 101 -5.58 -14.55 -7.58
C SER A 101 -6.93 -14.35 -6.89
N PRO A 102 -8.07 -14.61 -7.57
CA PRO A 102 -8.20 -15.10 -8.95
C PRO A 102 -7.73 -14.08 -10.01
N SER A 103 -7.67 -14.50 -11.28
CA SER A 103 -7.44 -13.58 -12.41
C SER A 103 -8.56 -12.53 -12.46
N LEU A 104 -8.18 -11.26 -12.56
CA LEU A 104 -9.13 -10.16 -12.68
C LEU A 104 -9.56 -9.98 -14.15
N PRO A 105 -10.79 -9.48 -14.39
CA PRO A 105 -11.27 -9.19 -15.75
C PRO A 105 -10.61 -7.95 -16.36
N GLY A 106 -10.13 -7.02 -15.51
CA GLY A 106 -9.41 -5.83 -15.92
C GLY A 106 -7.90 -6.01 -16.02
N GLN A 107 -7.22 -4.96 -16.47
CA GLN A 107 -5.78 -4.93 -16.64
C GLN A 107 -5.06 -4.47 -15.37
N LEU A 108 -4.01 -5.20 -14.98
CA LEU A 108 -3.08 -4.80 -13.94
C LEU A 108 -1.76 -4.34 -14.56
N THR A 109 -1.33 -3.15 -14.18
CA THR A 109 -0.06 -2.56 -14.64
C THR A 109 0.64 -1.86 -13.48
N VAL A 110 1.84 -1.34 -13.76
CA VAL A 110 2.54 -0.42 -12.86
C VAL A 110 2.73 0.92 -13.55
N MET A 111 2.68 1.98 -12.76
CA MET A 111 3.02 3.34 -13.17
C MET A 111 4.12 3.87 -12.26
N ASN A 112 5.16 4.44 -12.85
CA ASN A 112 6.16 5.19 -12.10
C ASN A 112 5.67 6.64 -11.96
N GLY A 113 5.50 7.09 -10.72
CA GLY A 113 5.04 8.45 -10.42
C GLY A 113 5.72 9.05 -9.20
N THR A 114 5.17 10.15 -8.72
CA THR A 114 5.63 10.88 -7.53
C THR A 114 5.65 10.02 -6.25
N ASN A 115 4.79 9.02 -6.18
CA ASN A 115 4.69 8.07 -5.07
C ASN A 115 5.63 6.86 -5.20
N GLY A 116 6.35 6.71 -6.32
CA GLY A 116 7.12 5.52 -6.67
C GLY A 116 6.41 4.63 -7.71
N LYS A 117 6.83 3.37 -7.80
CA LYS A 117 6.26 2.37 -8.71
C LYS A 117 4.95 1.85 -8.12
N GLN A 118 3.83 2.42 -8.54
CA GLN A 118 2.50 2.15 -7.99
C GLN A 118 1.73 1.20 -8.90
N VAL A 119 0.97 0.29 -8.29
CA VAL A 119 0.06 -0.62 -8.99
C VAL A 119 -1.17 0.12 -9.48
N VAL A 120 -1.58 -0.18 -10.70
CA VAL A 120 -2.71 0.41 -11.38
C VAL A 120 -3.65 -0.71 -11.83
N TYR A 121 -4.96 -0.57 -11.59
CA TYR A 121 -5.98 -1.47 -12.11
C TYR A 121 -6.94 -0.72 -13.01
N ASN A 122 -7.08 -1.17 -14.26
CA ASN A 122 -7.94 -0.52 -15.25
C ASN A 122 -7.70 1.01 -15.36
N GLY A 123 -6.44 1.43 -15.25
CA GLY A 123 -6.06 2.85 -15.30
C GLY A 123 -6.27 3.63 -14.00
N HIS A 124 -6.68 2.99 -12.91
CA HIS A 124 -6.80 3.63 -11.59
C HIS A 124 -5.61 3.26 -10.69
N PRO A 125 -4.83 4.24 -10.20
CA PRO A 125 -3.83 3.99 -9.17
C PRO A 125 -4.48 3.46 -7.90
N LEU A 126 -3.92 2.38 -7.34
CA LEU A 126 -4.49 1.71 -6.17
C LEU A 126 -3.84 2.18 -4.88
N TYR A 127 -4.66 2.28 -3.83
CA TYR A 127 -4.26 2.71 -2.49
C TYR A 127 -4.85 1.81 -1.42
N THR A 128 -4.25 1.80 -0.23
CA THR A 128 -4.93 1.38 1.01
C THR A 128 -5.38 2.62 1.79
N TYR A 129 -6.19 2.44 2.82
CA TYR A 129 -6.55 3.53 3.74
C TYR A 129 -5.84 3.35 5.09
N ALA A 130 -5.24 4.41 5.62
CA ALA A 130 -4.41 4.34 6.83
C ALA A 130 -5.19 3.95 8.10
N LYS A 131 -6.52 4.04 8.10
CA LYS A 131 -7.36 3.63 9.23
C LYS A 131 -7.93 2.22 9.11
N ASP A 132 -7.70 1.54 7.99
CA ASP A 132 -8.07 0.13 7.86
C ASP A 132 -6.96 -0.72 8.50
N GLY A 133 -7.33 -1.57 9.46
CA GLY A 133 -6.40 -2.45 10.18
C GLY A 133 -6.72 -3.93 9.95
N ASP A 134 -8.00 -4.25 9.76
CA ASP A 134 -8.50 -5.61 9.61
C ASP A 134 -8.94 -5.90 8.18
N SER A 135 -9.00 -7.19 7.83
CA SER A 135 -9.48 -7.61 6.51
C SER A 135 -10.96 -7.29 6.31
N GLY A 136 -11.75 -7.08 7.37
CA GLY A 136 -13.15 -6.66 7.26
C GLY A 136 -13.34 -5.15 7.03
N ASP A 137 -12.26 -4.37 7.05
CA ASP A 137 -12.37 -2.91 7.04
C ASP A 137 -12.57 -2.37 5.63
N ALA A 138 -13.47 -1.40 5.54
CA ALA A 138 -13.67 -0.60 4.35
C ALA A 138 -13.97 0.86 4.70
N TYR A 139 -13.34 1.42 5.74
CA TYR A 139 -13.67 2.74 6.29
C TYR A 139 -13.39 3.89 5.33
N GLY A 140 -12.53 3.66 4.33
CA GLY A 140 -12.24 4.63 3.28
C GLY A 140 -13.40 4.89 2.30
N GLN A 141 -14.42 4.02 2.28
CA GLN A 141 -15.49 4.11 1.30
C GLN A 141 -16.24 5.44 1.38
N GLY A 142 -16.31 6.16 0.26
CA GLY A 142 -17.07 7.40 0.11
C GLY A 142 -16.43 8.63 0.76
N ILE A 143 -15.23 8.52 1.33
CA ILE A 143 -14.57 9.67 1.97
C ILE A 143 -14.39 10.81 0.96
N GLY A 144 -14.87 11.99 1.33
CA GLY A 144 -14.81 13.20 0.50
C GLY A 144 -15.56 13.09 -0.84
N GLY A 145 -16.42 12.07 -1.01
CA GLY A 145 -17.09 11.77 -2.28
C GLY A 145 -16.13 11.42 -3.41
N LYS A 146 -14.88 11.04 -3.09
CA LYS A 146 -13.80 10.85 -4.07
C LYS A 146 -13.06 9.53 -3.94
N TRP A 147 -13.13 8.90 -2.78
CA TRP A 147 -12.50 7.63 -2.47
C TRP A 147 -13.50 6.50 -2.49
N PHE A 148 -13.21 5.46 -3.26
CA PHE A 148 -14.11 4.32 -3.40
C PHE A 148 -13.32 3.02 -3.43
N VAL A 149 -13.92 1.98 -2.86
CA VAL A 149 -13.37 0.63 -2.90
C VAL A 149 -13.23 0.18 -4.35
N ALA A 150 -12.07 -0.37 -4.69
CA ALA A 150 -11.83 -0.97 -6.00
C ALA A 150 -12.48 -2.36 -6.03
N THR A 151 -13.19 -2.65 -7.12
CA THR A 151 -13.87 -3.93 -7.37
C THR A 151 -13.30 -4.60 -8.62
N PRO A 152 -13.53 -5.91 -8.81
CA PRO A 152 -13.20 -6.58 -10.07
C PRO A 152 -13.81 -5.88 -11.29
N ASP A 153 -15.04 -5.38 -11.19
CA ASP A 153 -15.75 -4.72 -12.29
C ASP A 153 -15.48 -3.21 -12.40
N LEU A 154 -14.43 -2.71 -11.74
CA LEU A 154 -14.05 -1.30 -11.81
C LEU A 154 -13.81 -0.90 -13.27
N ALA A 155 -14.65 0.00 -13.78
CA ALA A 155 -14.57 0.50 -15.14
C ALA A 155 -13.24 1.21 -15.40
N ALA A 156 -12.77 1.17 -16.64
CA ALA A 156 -11.52 1.83 -17.04
C ALA A 156 -11.56 3.33 -16.71
N ALA A 157 -10.47 3.84 -16.14
CA ALA A 157 -10.27 5.27 -15.96
C ALA A 157 -10.34 5.97 -17.32
N ALA A 158 -10.98 7.14 -17.36
CA ALA A 158 -10.87 7.99 -18.53
C ALA A 158 -9.38 8.29 -18.78
N ALA A 159 -8.93 8.14 -20.03
CA ALA A 159 -7.62 8.64 -20.41
C ALA A 159 -7.56 10.14 -20.07
N ALA A 160 -6.41 10.62 -19.58
CA ALA A 160 -6.21 12.04 -19.31
C ALA A 160 -6.37 12.86 -20.62
N ASN A 161 -7.60 13.30 -20.90
CA ASN A 161 -8.07 14.05 -22.06
C ASN A 161 -7.65 13.51 -23.45
N ALA A 162 -8.53 12.74 -24.09
CA ALA A 162 -9.01 13.15 -25.40
C ALA A 162 -10.25 14.04 -25.15
N GLY A 163 -10.31 15.21 -25.78
CA GLY A 163 -11.14 16.34 -25.36
C GLY A 163 -12.63 16.06 -25.10
N SER A 164 -13.18 16.91 -24.23
CA SER A 164 -14.60 17.18 -24.01
C SER A 164 -15.55 16.76 -25.15
N GLY A 165 -16.18 15.60 -25.00
CA GLY A 165 -17.38 15.20 -25.72
C GLY A 165 -18.41 14.76 -24.68
N GLY A 166 -19.48 15.55 -24.52
CA GLY A 166 -20.43 15.43 -23.41
C GLY A 166 -21.08 14.06 -23.28
N TYR A 167 -21.18 13.58 -22.04
CA TYR A 167 -22.04 12.47 -21.66
C TYR A 167 -23.10 13.02 -20.68
N THR A 168 -24.32 13.17 -21.17
CA THR A 168 -25.52 13.37 -20.34
C THR A 168 -26.23 12.02 -20.23
N PRO A 169 -26.24 11.35 -19.06
CA PRO A 169 -27.14 10.23 -18.85
C PRO A 169 -28.54 10.79 -18.57
N SER A 170 -29.45 10.58 -19.52
CA SER A 170 -30.89 10.74 -19.31
C SER A 170 -31.40 9.55 -18.49
N TYR A 171 -32.04 9.84 -17.35
CA TYR A 171 -32.92 8.93 -16.61
C TYR A 171 -34.31 8.91 -17.24
#